data_AF-A0A5K7XDG3-F1
#
_entry.id   AF-A0A5K7XDG3-F1
#
_cell.length_a   1.000
_cell.length_b   1.000
_cell.length_c   1.000
_cell.angle_alpha   90.00
_cell.angle_beta   90.00
_cell.angle_gamma   90.00
#
_symmetry.space_group_name_H-M   'P 1'
#
loop_
_entity.id
_entity.type
_entity.pdbx_description
1 polymer ?
#
loop_
_entity_poly.entity_id
_entity_poly.type
_entity_poly.pdbx_seq_one_letter_code
_entity_poly.pdbx_strand_id
1 'polypeptide(L)'
;MSTAAAEETRVPVKFAGGHDISKKDFGRPIPLIAAALGVKPEVFRKAFSGVTPARGRGPSGAEARKNKEALLSVLGPHGVTNERLDEVSDYYRFRPQEDELWPVKAAKAEAIVEDGQIKRIVVTEPGHGYSTPPRASVKGFSDAKLHVELAFSKTLKKNGAVKAIEIDSK
;
A
#
# COMPACT_ATOMS: atom_id res chain seq x y z
N MET A 1 26.46 43.77 0.90
CA MET A 1 25.13 43.42 0.35
C MET A 1 24.77 42.05 0.91
N SER A 2 23.79 41.99 1.82
CA SER A 2 23.32 40.71 2.37
C SER A 2 22.30 40.15 1.37
N THR A 3 22.60 39.03 0.73
CA THR A 3 21.62 38.25 -0.02
C THR A 3 20.61 37.70 0.98
N ALA A 4 19.42 38.28 1.01
CA ALA A 4 18.29 37.68 1.71
C ALA A 4 18.06 36.29 1.09
N ALA A 5 18.28 35.24 1.88
CA ALA A 5 17.87 33.91 1.48
C ALA A 5 16.36 33.95 1.23
N ALA A 6 15.91 33.46 0.07
CA ALA A 6 14.49 33.30 -0.20
C ALA A 6 13.85 32.53 0.96
N GLU A 7 12.72 33.04 1.47
CA GLU A 7 12.08 32.51 2.66
C GLU A 7 11.45 31.14 2.34
N GLU A 8 12.20 30.07 2.64
CA GLU A 8 11.74 28.68 2.49
C GLU A 8 10.53 28.45 3.40
N THR A 9 9.34 28.32 2.81
CA THR A 9 8.12 28.03 3.56
C THR A 9 7.78 26.55 3.47
N ARG A 10 7.45 25.95 4.61
CA ARG A 10 7.01 24.55 4.70
C ARG A 10 5.50 24.46 4.80
N VAL A 11 4.88 23.76 3.86
CA VAL A 11 3.42 23.60 3.81
C VAL A 11 3.07 22.11 3.93
N PRO A 12 2.22 21.69 4.88
CA PRO A 12 1.82 20.29 5.00
C PRO A 12 1.11 19.75 3.75
N VAL A 13 1.49 18.54 3.33
CA VAL A 13 0.80 17.78 2.28
C VAL A 13 -0.38 17.02 2.90
N LYS A 14 -1.54 17.10 2.25
CA LYS A 14 -2.73 16.31 2.59
C LYS A 14 -2.82 15.08 1.69
N PHE A 15 -2.96 13.92 2.31
CA PHE A 15 -3.23 12.65 1.63
C PHE A 15 -4.70 12.26 1.74
N ALA A 16 -5.25 11.67 0.66
CA ALA A 16 -6.59 11.09 0.65
C ALA A 16 -6.62 9.77 -0.15
N GLY A 17 -7.38 8.78 0.34
CA GLY A 17 -7.50 7.48 -0.31
C GLY A 17 -6.26 6.60 -0.15
N GLY A 18 -5.94 5.81 -1.20
CA GLY A 18 -4.76 4.94 -1.27
C GLY A 18 -4.95 3.52 -0.71
N HIS A 19 -6.20 3.12 -0.46
CA HIS A 19 -6.57 1.82 0.08
C HIS A 19 -7.54 1.09 -0.86
N ASP A 20 -7.52 1.44 -2.14
CA ASP A 20 -8.46 0.85 -3.09
C ASP A 20 -8.14 -0.63 -3.30
N ILE A 21 -9.20 -1.42 -3.46
CA ILE A 21 -9.11 -2.85 -3.75
C ILE A 21 -9.67 -3.09 -5.15
N SER A 22 -8.89 -3.78 -5.98
CA SER A 22 -9.37 -4.16 -7.31
C SER A 22 -10.55 -5.13 -7.20
N LYS A 23 -11.56 -4.98 -8.06
CA LYS A 23 -12.65 -5.95 -8.19
C LYS A 23 -12.13 -7.39 -8.44
N LYS A 24 -10.96 -7.51 -9.09
CA LYS A 24 -10.29 -8.78 -9.38
C LYS A 24 -9.60 -9.42 -8.18
N ASP A 25 -9.41 -8.65 -7.11
CA ASP A 25 -8.68 -9.07 -5.92
C ASP A 25 -9.63 -9.57 -4.80
N PHE A 26 -10.92 -9.75 -5.12
CA PHE A 26 -11.94 -10.34 -4.25
C PHE A 26 -11.97 -9.76 -2.82
N GLY A 27 -11.80 -8.43 -2.71
CA GLY A 27 -11.81 -7.74 -1.43
C GLY A 27 -10.49 -7.82 -0.65
N ARG A 28 -9.37 -8.19 -1.27
CA ARG A 28 -8.05 -8.27 -0.60
C ARG A 28 -7.05 -7.26 -1.19
N PRO A 29 -6.15 -6.68 -0.37
CA PRO A 29 -5.07 -5.84 -0.87
C PRO A 29 -3.93 -6.68 -1.44
N ILE A 30 -4.14 -7.30 -2.60
CA ILE A 30 -3.14 -8.20 -3.22
C ILE A 30 -1.76 -7.55 -3.40
N PRO A 31 -1.61 -6.26 -3.78
CA PRO A 31 -0.28 -5.63 -3.84
C PRO A 31 0.50 -5.74 -2.53
N LEU A 32 -0.17 -5.53 -1.38
CA LEU A 32 0.44 -5.64 -0.07
C LEU A 32 0.77 -7.09 0.29
N ILE A 33 -0.18 -8.01 0.09
CA ILE A 33 0.01 -9.43 0.41
C ILE A 33 1.16 -10.01 -0.41
N ALA A 34 1.16 -9.79 -1.72
CA ALA A 34 2.19 -10.29 -2.62
C ALA A 34 3.58 -9.75 -2.25
N ALA A 35 3.69 -8.45 -1.99
CA ALA A 35 4.93 -7.83 -1.54
C ALA A 35 5.43 -8.40 -0.19
N ALA A 36 4.52 -8.58 0.77
CA ALA A 36 4.83 -9.14 2.07
C ALA A 36 5.34 -10.59 1.96
N LEU A 37 4.86 -11.34 0.98
CA LEU A 37 5.32 -12.70 0.66
C LEU A 37 6.57 -12.72 -0.24
N GLY A 38 6.95 -11.59 -0.82
CA GLY A 38 8.09 -11.52 -1.75
C GLY A 38 7.80 -12.05 -3.15
N VAL A 39 6.54 -12.04 -3.57
CA VAL A 39 6.12 -12.49 -4.91
C VAL A 39 5.49 -11.34 -5.69
N LYS A 40 5.39 -11.49 -7.02
CA LYS A 40 4.63 -10.55 -7.85
C LYS A 40 3.13 -10.71 -7.60
N PRO A 41 2.32 -9.64 -7.69
CA PRO A 41 0.85 -9.73 -7.57
C PRO A 41 0.22 -10.79 -8.47
N GLU A 42 0.75 -10.97 -9.69
CA GLU A 42 0.26 -11.95 -10.67
C GLU A 42 0.49 -13.38 -10.21
N VAL A 43 1.62 -13.64 -9.55
CA VAL A 43 1.93 -14.95 -8.95
C VAL A 43 0.96 -15.26 -7.83
N PHE A 44 0.68 -14.28 -6.96
CA PHE A 44 -0.28 -14.47 -5.88
C PHE A 44 -1.71 -14.68 -6.41
N ARG A 45 -2.14 -13.92 -7.43
CA ARG A 45 -3.44 -14.13 -8.09
C ARG A 45 -3.55 -15.53 -8.70
N LYS A 46 -2.49 -16.00 -9.36
CA LYS A 46 -2.43 -17.37 -9.89
C LYS A 46 -2.59 -18.40 -8.77
N ALA A 47 -1.86 -18.26 -7.67
CA ALA A 47 -2.02 -19.14 -6.51
C ALA A 47 -3.46 -19.12 -5.98
N PHE A 48 -4.06 -17.93 -5.86
CA PHE A 48 -5.42 -17.75 -5.36
C PHE A 48 -6.49 -18.35 -6.27
N SER A 49 -6.24 -18.49 -7.57
CA SER A 49 -7.18 -19.14 -8.50
C SER A 49 -7.41 -20.62 -8.20
N GLY A 50 -6.48 -21.27 -7.48
CA GLY A 50 -6.63 -22.66 -7.01
C GLY A 50 -7.42 -22.80 -5.70
N VAL A 51 -7.74 -21.69 -5.02
CA VAL A 51 -8.51 -21.68 -3.77
C VAL A 51 -9.99 -21.79 -4.08
N THR A 52 -10.70 -22.65 -3.34
CA THR A 52 -12.16 -22.76 -3.38
C THR A 52 -12.75 -22.09 -2.13
N PRO A 53 -13.36 -20.89 -2.25
CA PRO A 53 -13.96 -20.22 -1.10
C PRO A 53 -15.18 -20.99 -0.58
N ALA A 54 -15.32 -21.04 0.74
CA ALA A 54 -16.56 -21.49 1.36
C ALA A 54 -17.64 -20.42 1.16
N ARG A 55 -18.71 -20.77 0.44
CA ARG A 55 -19.80 -19.83 0.12
C ARG A 55 -20.77 -19.75 1.29
N GLY A 56 -21.03 -18.54 1.80
CA GLY A 56 -22.02 -18.29 2.85
C GLY A 56 -21.67 -18.82 4.24
N ARG A 57 -20.47 -19.38 4.42
CA ARG A 57 -19.95 -19.88 5.70
C ARG A 57 -18.42 -19.78 5.74
N GLY A 58 -17.83 -19.94 6.92
CA GLY A 58 -16.39 -20.16 7.04
C GLY A 58 -15.96 -21.51 6.45
N PRO A 59 -14.69 -21.65 6.00
CA PRO A 59 -14.17 -22.93 5.55
C PRO A 59 -14.10 -23.92 6.72
N SER A 60 -14.43 -25.19 6.45
CA SER A 60 -14.12 -26.30 7.35
C SER A 60 -12.60 -26.49 7.45
N GLY A 61 -12.12 -27.19 8.48
CA GLY A 61 -10.69 -27.47 8.62
C GLY A 61 -10.09 -28.19 7.41
N ALA A 62 -10.84 -29.10 6.78
CA ALA A 62 -10.41 -29.80 5.57
C ALA A 62 -10.34 -28.87 4.35
N GLU A 63 -11.32 -27.97 4.16
CA GLU A 63 -11.30 -26.99 3.07
C GLU A 63 -10.17 -25.97 3.25
N ALA A 64 -9.96 -25.50 4.47
CA ALA A 64 -8.85 -24.60 4.79
C ALA A 64 -7.50 -25.27 4.45
N ARG A 65 -7.31 -26.55 4.82
CA ARG A 65 -6.10 -27.31 4.49
C ARG A 65 -5.91 -27.47 2.98
N LYS A 66 -6.95 -27.86 2.24
CA LYS A 66 -6.89 -28.00 0.77
C LYS A 66 -6.55 -26.67 0.08
N ASN A 67 -7.18 -25.58 0.51
CA ASN A 67 -6.88 -24.25 -0.03
C ASN A 67 -5.45 -23.82 0.28
N LYS A 68 -4.96 -24.15 1.47
CA LYS A 68 -3.58 -23.87 1.87
C LYS A 68 -2.56 -24.66 1.05
N GLU A 69 -2.82 -25.95 0.83
CA GLU A 69 -2.02 -26.80 -0.04
C GLU A 69 -1.98 -26.26 -1.48
N ALA A 70 -3.13 -25.85 -2.02
CA ALA A 70 -3.21 -25.22 -3.34
C ALA A 70 -2.36 -23.93 -3.43
N LEU A 71 -2.45 -23.05 -2.42
CA LEU A 71 -1.62 -21.84 -2.35
C LEU A 71 -0.13 -22.16 -2.29
N LEU A 72 0.27 -23.07 -1.41
CA LEU A 72 1.68 -23.43 -1.21
C LEU A 72 2.27 -24.18 -2.41
N SER A 73 1.48 -24.90 -3.20
CA SER A 73 1.95 -25.53 -4.45
C SER A 73 2.51 -24.52 -5.45
N VAL A 74 1.98 -23.28 -5.44
CA VAL A 74 2.43 -22.18 -6.31
C VAL A 74 3.44 -21.28 -5.60
N LEU A 75 3.23 -20.99 -4.32
CA LEU A 75 4.02 -20.01 -3.57
C LEU A 75 5.30 -20.60 -2.95
N GLY A 76 5.30 -21.90 -2.63
CA GLY A 76 6.44 -22.60 -2.04
C GLY A 76 7.72 -22.49 -2.86
N PRO A 77 7.69 -22.67 -4.20
CA PRO A 77 8.84 -22.44 -5.07
C PRO A 77 9.42 -21.01 -5.01
N HIS A 78 8.66 -20.03 -4.53
CA HIS A 78 9.12 -18.66 -4.30
C HIS A 78 9.63 -18.40 -2.87
N GLY A 79 9.78 -19.46 -2.06
CA GLY A 79 10.25 -19.38 -0.68
C GLY A 79 9.19 -18.98 0.33
N VAL A 80 7.91 -19.06 -0.02
CA VAL A 80 6.80 -18.79 0.91
C VAL A 80 6.55 -20.02 1.77
N THR A 81 6.67 -19.87 3.08
CA THR A 81 6.33 -20.93 4.03
C THR A 81 4.86 -20.86 4.43
N ASN A 82 4.39 -21.96 5.00
CA ASN A 82 3.07 -22.11 5.59
C ASN A 82 2.82 -21.06 6.69
N GLU A 83 3.81 -20.82 7.54
CA GLU A 83 3.77 -19.88 8.66
C GLU A 83 3.75 -18.44 8.14
N ARG A 84 4.57 -18.15 7.13
CA ARG A 84 4.64 -16.81 6.54
C ARG A 84 3.36 -16.46 5.79
N LEU A 85 2.75 -17.44 5.11
CA LEU A 85 1.46 -17.26 4.44
C LEU A 85 0.36 -16.92 5.45
N ASP A 86 0.30 -17.62 6.58
CA ASP A 86 -0.68 -17.35 7.64
C ASP A 86 -0.47 -15.96 8.24
N GLU A 87 0.77 -15.63 8.64
CA GLU A 87 1.12 -14.33 9.23
C GLU A 87 0.65 -13.16 8.34
N VAL A 88 0.97 -13.21 7.04
CA VAL A 88 0.60 -12.16 6.09
C VAL A 88 -0.91 -12.13 5.84
N SER A 89 -1.54 -13.29 5.69
CA SER A 89 -2.98 -13.39 5.40
C SER A 89 -3.84 -12.90 6.56
N ASP A 90 -3.39 -13.14 7.79
CA ASP A 90 -4.03 -12.67 9.01
C ASP A 90 -3.81 -11.17 9.20
N TYR A 91 -2.60 -10.67 8.95
CA TYR A 91 -2.30 -9.23 9.06
C TYR A 91 -3.15 -8.38 8.11
N TYR A 92 -3.34 -8.82 6.86
CA TYR A 92 -4.16 -8.12 5.86
C TYR A 92 -5.59 -8.65 5.76
N ARG A 93 -6.10 -9.28 6.82
CA ARG A 93 -7.48 -9.76 6.85
C ARG A 93 -8.43 -8.58 6.81
N PHE A 94 -9.04 -8.35 5.64
CA PHE A 94 -10.11 -7.36 5.47
C PHE A 94 -11.46 -7.96 5.83
N ARG A 95 -12.21 -7.30 6.72
CA ARG A 95 -13.59 -7.67 7.07
C ARG A 95 -14.52 -6.53 6.66
N PRO A 96 -15.05 -6.56 5.42
CA PRO A 96 -15.90 -5.47 4.93
C PRO A 96 -17.17 -5.24 5.76
N GLN A 97 -17.61 -6.25 6.54
CA GLN A 97 -18.80 -6.14 7.41
C GLN A 97 -18.54 -5.30 8.67
N GLU A 98 -17.28 -5.05 9.01
CA GLU A 98 -16.87 -4.32 10.22
C GLU A 98 -16.34 -2.92 9.89
N ASP A 99 -16.42 -2.48 8.61
CA ASP A 99 -15.79 -1.26 8.07
C ASP A 99 -14.28 -1.12 8.44
N GLU A 100 -13.65 -2.23 8.81
CA GLU A 100 -12.30 -2.27 9.35
C GLU A 100 -11.29 -2.49 8.20
N LEU A 101 -10.44 -1.49 7.98
CA LEU A 101 -9.26 -1.64 7.13
C LEU A 101 -8.23 -2.52 7.82
N TRP A 102 -7.35 -3.16 7.04
CA TRP A 102 -6.13 -3.74 7.59
C TRP A 102 -5.30 -2.68 8.33
N PRO A 103 -4.30 -3.07 9.15
CA PRO A 103 -3.47 -2.10 9.85
C PRO A 103 -2.80 -1.12 8.88
N VAL A 104 -3.07 0.16 9.08
CA VAL A 104 -2.56 1.28 8.28
C VAL A 104 -1.95 2.35 9.19
N LYS A 105 -0.97 3.07 8.66
CA LYS A 105 -0.48 4.33 9.25
C LYS A 105 -0.41 5.38 8.16
N ALA A 106 -1.08 6.51 8.38
CA ALA A 106 -1.05 7.63 7.45
C ALA A 106 0.37 8.18 7.26
N ALA A 107 0.70 8.56 6.03
CA ALA A 107 1.92 9.29 5.70
C ALA A 107 1.83 10.77 6.08
N LYS A 108 3.00 11.39 6.28
CA LYS A 108 3.17 12.84 6.46
C LYS A 108 4.27 13.32 5.53
N ALA A 109 4.04 14.47 4.90
CA ALA A 109 5.00 15.12 4.05
C ALA A 109 4.83 16.64 4.10
N GLU A 110 5.89 17.34 3.74
CA GLU A 110 5.96 18.81 3.68
C GLU A 110 6.39 19.23 2.27
N ALA A 111 5.65 20.16 1.68
CA ALA A 111 6.05 20.86 0.48
C ALA A 111 6.97 22.01 0.85
N ILE A 112 8.11 22.07 0.18
CA ILE A 112 9.09 23.16 0.31
C ILE A 112 8.76 24.18 -0.78
N VAL A 113 8.37 25.37 -0.35
CA VAL A 113 7.91 26.45 -1.22
C VAL A 113 8.92 27.60 -1.19
N GLU A 114 9.35 28.01 -2.37
CA GLU A 114 10.23 29.16 -2.58
C GLU A 114 9.69 29.97 -3.77
N ASP A 115 9.69 31.30 -3.64
CA ASP A 115 9.19 32.23 -4.67
C ASP A 115 7.76 31.90 -5.14
N GLY A 116 6.91 31.46 -4.21
CA GLY A 116 5.51 31.09 -4.50
C GLY A 116 5.36 29.82 -5.36
N GLN A 117 6.38 28.99 -5.47
CA GLN A 117 6.34 27.72 -6.21
C GLN A 117 6.80 26.55 -5.32
N ILE A 118 6.19 25.37 -5.50
CA ILE A 118 6.68 24.16 -4.85
C ILE A 118 7.99 23.74 -5.54
N LYS A 119 9.09 23.72 -4.80
CA LYS A 119 10.39 23.25 -5.30
C LYS A 119 10.58 21.74 -5.14
N ARG A 120 10.12 21.20 -4.01
CA ARG A 120 10.19 19.77 -3.71
C ARG A 120 9.19 19.38 -2.62
N ILE A 121 8.97 18.08 -2.48
CA ILE A 121 8.18 17.51 -1.39
C ILE A 121 9.05 16.54 -0.59
N VAL A 122 9.04 16.70 0.73
CA VAL A 122 9.80 15.89 1.67
C VAL A 122 8.84 15.02 2.46
N VAL A 123 8.97 13.70 2.32
CA VAL A 123 8.22 12.73 3.12
C VAL A 123 8.87 12.62 4.50
N THR A 124 8.18 13.05 5.55
CA THR A 124 8.68 13.05 6.92
C THR A 124 8.29 11.78 7.67
N GLU A 125 7.11 11.23 7.37
CA GLU A 125 6.69 9.91 7.80
C GLU A 125 6.10 9.15 6.61
N PRO A 126 6.67 8.02 6.16
CA PRO A 126 6.21 7.34 4.96
C PRO A 126 4.85 6.62 5.13
N GLY A 127 4.39 6.40 6.36
CA GLY A 127 3.22 5.59 6.63
C GLY A 127 3.40 4.12 6.24
N HIS A 128 2.31 3.35 6.23
CA HIS A 128 2.23 2.00 5.65
C HIS A 128 0.78 1.59 5.41
N GLY A 129 0.60 0.55 4.59
CA GLY A 129 -0.69 -0.05 4.31
C GLY A 129 -1.42 0.53 3.09
N TYR A 130 -0.78 1.38 2.30
CA TYR A 130 -1.34 1.85 1.02
C TYR A 130 -1.30 0.72 -0.03
N SER A 131 -2.46 0.30 -0.54
CA SER A 131 -2.57 -0.66 -1.66
C SER A 131 -2.58 0.02 -3.02
N THR A 132 -2.90 1.31 -3.06
CA THR A 132 -2.83 2.19 -4.23
C THR A 132 -2.20 3.52 -3.84
N PRO A 133 -1.56 4.26 -4.78
CA PRO A 133 -1.06 5.59 -4.47
C PRO A 133 -2.17 6.51 -3.94
N PRO A 134 -2.01 7.14 -2.76
CA PRO A 134 -2.97 8.13 -2.29
C PRO A 134 -2.89 9.40 -3.14
N ARG A 135 -3.98 10.17 -3.17
CA ARG A 135 -3.97 11.52 -3.75
C ARG A 135 -3.26 12.46 -2.79
N ALA A 136 -2.28 13.23 -3.28
CA ALA A 136 -1.58 14.26 -2.53
C ALA A 136 -2.04 15.67 -2.98
N SER A 137 -2.14 16.60 -2.03
CA SER A 137 -2.48 18.00 -2.32
C SER A 137 -1.83 18.95 -1.31
N VAL A 138 -1.55 20.19 -1.74
CA VAL A 138 -0.93 21.23 -0.90
C VAL A 138 -1.85 22.45 -0.91
N LYS A 139 -2.18 22.98 0.27
CA LYS A 139 -3.07 24.16 0.38
C LYS A 139 -2.41 25.36 -0.31
N GLY A 140 -3.15 26.04 -1.18
CA GLY A 140 -2.63 27.16 -1.97
C GLY A 140 -2.01 26.77 -3.32
N PHE A 141 -1.91 25.47 -3.62
CA PHE A 141 -1.32 24.94 -4.85
C PHE A 141 -2.24 23.89 -5.50
N SER A 142 -3.49 24.24 -5.78
CA SER A 142 -4.47 23.32 -6.36
C SER A 142 -4.11 22.83 -7.76
N ASP A 143 -3.30 23.61 -8.50
CA ASP A 143 -2.90 23.29 -9.87
C ASP A 143 -1.66 22.38 -9.93
N ALA A 144 -0.98 22.17 -8.79
CA ALA A 144 0.17 21.28 -8.71
C ALA A 144 -0.30 19.83 -8.85
N LYS A 145 0.16 19.15 -9.89
CA LYS A 145 -0.06 17.70 -10.06
C LYS A 145 1.03 16.96 -9.32
N LEU A 146 0.63 16.17 -8.33
CA LEU A 146 1.53 15.43 -7.47
C LEU A 146 1.37 13.93 -7.72
N HIS A 147 2.46 13.27 -8.10
CA HIS A 147 2.50 11.83 -8.30
C HIS A 147 3.12 11.14 -7.08
N VAL A 148 2.36 10.26 -6.42
CA VAL A 148 2.84 9.53 -5.24
C VAL A 148 3.39 8.16 -5.66
N GLU A 149 4.66 7.89 -5.35
CA GLU A 149 5.26 6.58 -5.52
C GLU A 149 5.17 5.78 -4.21
N LEU A 150 4.78 4.50 -4.30
CA LEU A 150 4.77 3.59 -3.15
C LEU A 150 5.99 2.66 -3.14
N ALA A 151 6.50 2.37 -1.95
CA ALA A 151 7.44 1.30 -1.67
C ALA A 151 6.72 0.09 -1.05
N PHE A 152 6.95 -1.07 -1.65
CA PHE A 152 6.44 -2.35 -1.19
C PHE A 152 7.56 -3.18 -0.53
N SER A 153 7.25 -3.87 0.56
CA SER A 153 8.25 -4.52 1.42
C SER A 153 7.73 -5.83 2.02
N LYS A 154 8.66 -6.74 2.34
CA LYS A 154 8.38 -7.92 3.17
C LYS A 154 8.05 -7.55 4.62
N THR A 155 8.52 -6.40 5.11
CA THR A 155 8.23 -5.96 6.48
C THR A 155 6.85 -5.33 6.55
N LEU A 156 5.89 -6.00 7.22
CA LEU A 156 4.47 -5.62 7.28
C LEU A 156 4.24 -4.14 7.63
N LYS A 157 4.89 -3.66 8.71
CA LYS A 157 4.79 -2.27 9.20
C LYS A 157 5.53 -1.22 8.34
N LYS A 158 6.13 -1.63 7.22
CA LYS A 158 6.81 -0.76 6.24
C LYS A 158 6.28 -0.97 4.81
N ASN A 159 5.29 -1.85 4.64
CA ASN A 159 4.80 -2.25 3.33
C ASN A 159 3.70 -1.30 2.84
N GLY A 160 3.74 -0.92 1.56
CA GLY A 160 2.86 0.11 1.02
C GLY A 160 3.11 1.46 1.68
N ALA A 161 4.37 1.85 1.76
CA ALA A 161 4.83 3.13 2.30
C ALA A 161 4.92 4.17 1.18
N VAL A 162 4.65 5.45 1.47
CA VAL A 162 4.96 6.54 0.53
C VAL A 162 6.48 6.68 0.42
N LYS A 163 7.00 6.43 -0.78
CA LYS A 163 8.45 6.48 -1.07
C LYS A 163 8.88 7.87 -1.50
N ALA A 164 8.15 8.45 -2.44
CA ALA A 164 8.44 9.74 -3.04
C ALA A 164 7.15 10.42 -3.49
N ILE A 165 7.22 11.74 -3.66
CA ILE A 165 6.15 12.53 -4.25
C ILE A 165 6.79 13.44 -5.28
N GLU A 166 6.50 13.17 -6.54
CA GLU A 166 6.99 13.93 -7.68
C GLU A 166 6.01 15.03 -8.03
N ILE A 167 6.54 16.15 -8.50
CA ILE A 167 5.76 17.26 -9.02
C ILE A 167 5.80 17.13 -10.53
N ASP A 168 4.65 16.90 -11.17
CA ASP A 168 4.64 16.84 -12.63
C ASP A 168 5.01 18.24 -13.16
N SER A 169 6.17 18.32 -13.79
CA SER A 169 6.57 19.51 -14.53
C SER A 169 5.79 19.51 -15.84
N LYS A 170 5.12 20.63 -16.17
CA LYS A 170 4.60 20.84 -17.52
C LYS A 170 5.73 21.07 -18.50
#